data_AF-A0A7Y7UJ53-F1
#
_entry.id   AF-A0A7Y7UJ53-F1
#
_cell.length_a   1.000
_cell.length_b   1.000
_cell.length_c   1.000
_cell.angle_alpha   90.00
_cell.angle_beta   90.00
_cell.angle_gamma   90.00
#
_symmetry.space_group_name_H-M   'P 1'
#
loop_
_entity.id
_entity.type
_entity.pdbx_description
1 polymer ?
#
loop_
_entity_poly.entity_id
_entity_poly.type
_entity_poly.pdbx_seq_one_letter_code
_entity_poly.pdbx_strand_id
1 'polypeptide(L)'
;MIKKLRARFSTDSRYLALSIAFVIVFLEHLFIREYFGDAINIFSHLLNHNSLISVLKWRYLSWTSRIFIEMPLISLSTGMHTVLWAGLDILMWMLLIWSIMALTQYKHNFLVIGLVFFYPITQMASAGWMATTINYLWPLSLGTFSMTLLTRMYHHQKVGVTRAILACLGLLFASNFETFGIMYLCILTFFLVSIIHQHQLTLKRVIFVFTQYAICLANVTLALTSPGNQIRIITETRDNMLDFASLTPVDKLVMGFNNTFSELTDHSFLFLTFTVMLLITVLASKRRSPFLIGAAIFPVFFVTTRTILKPIIIIYSPKFDQLFNAVGAQQRVDPTNYFGFANYLPFVIYVLLLMSILVVLIHSLKDFTLGMLLSTVLISGLMTTVAVGFSPTLYASGQRVFLFLNFSIIYIIINLYDECQTYIASFKPLKRLAKWSVLILSVFFTVSNFVAIGLSYL
;
A
#
# COMPACT_ATOMS: atom_id res chain seq x y z
N MET A 1 33.19 -3.54 -22.59
CA MET A 1 31.99 -3.81 -21.75
C MET A 1 31.30 -2.52 -21.28
N ILE A 2 32.03 -1.59 -20.67
CA ILE A 2 31.48 -0.33 -20.11
C ILE A 2 30.79 0.57 -21.16
N LYS A 3 31.35 0.74 -22.38
CA LYS A 3 30.69 1.50 -23.46
C LYS A 3 29.36 0.89 -23.93
N LYS A 4 29.24 -0.45 -23.98
CA LYS A 4 28.00 -1.16 -24.34
C LYS A 4 26.94 -1.08 -23.22
N LEU A 5 27.38 -1.13 -21.96
CA LEU A 5 26.51 -0.86 -20.81
C LEU A 5 26.00 0.58 -20.83
N ARG A 6 26.88 1.57 -21.01
CA ARG A 6 26.53 3.00 -21.08
C ARG A 6 25.53 3.29 -22.20
N ALA A 7 25.71 2.67 -23.38
CA ALA A 7 24.77 2.79 -24.49
C ALA A 7 23.37 2.23 -24.16
N ARG A 8 23.28 1.06 -23.51
CA ARG A 8 22.00 0.49 -23.05
C ARG A 8 21.31 1.36 -21.97
N PHE A 9 22.09 1.93 -21.07
CA PHE A 9 21.59 2.86 -20.04
C PHE A 9 21.01 4.15 -20.63
N SER A 10 21.60 4.68 -21.71
CA SER A 10 21.11 5.90 -22.35
C SER A 10 19.86 5.71 -23.22
N THR A 11 19.60 4.49 -23.72
CA THR A 11 18.49 4.24 -24.65
C THR A 11 17.25 3.65 -23.98
N ASP A 12 17.39 3.00 -22.84
CA ASP A 12 16.32 2.27 -22.17
C ASP A 12 15.84 3.02 -20.92
N SER A 13 14.59 3.48 -20.97
CA SER A 13 13.98 4.27 -19.91
C SER A 13 13.93 3.54 -18.56
N ARG A 14 13.98 2.21 -18.55
CA ARG A 14 13.98 1.40 -17.32
C ARG A 14 15.20 1.67 -16.46
N TYR A 15 16.38 1.59 -17.07
CA TYR A 15 17.64 1.76 -16.35
C TYR A 15 17.86 3.20 -15.93
N LEU A 16 17.45 4.16 -16.77
CA LEU A 16 17.50 5.57 -16.40
C LEU A 16 16.58 5.90 -15.23
N ALA A 17 15.31 5.47 -15.28
CA ALA A 17 14.37 5.69 -14.19
C ALA A 17 14.83 5.02 -12.89
N LEU A 18 15.33 3.78 -12.96
CA LEU A 18 15.86 3.06 -11.79
C LEU A 18 17.12 3.73 -11.23
N SER A 19 17.99 4.28 -12.08
CA SER A 19 19.19 5.02 -11.62
C SER A 19 18.83 6.29 -10.88
N ILE A 20 17.84 7.05 -11.39
CA ILE A 20 17.32 8.25 -10.71
C ILE A 20 16.75 7.87 -9.35
N ALA A 21 15.90 6.83 -9.31
CA ALA A 21 15.32 6.35 -8.07
C ALA A 21 16.39 5.89 -7.07
N PHE A 22 17.40 5.15 -7.52
CA PHE A 22 18.52 4.72 -6.68
C PHE A 22 19.25 5.91 -6.06
N VAL A 23 19.57 6.95 -6.85
CA VAL A 23 20.25 8.14 -6.33
C VAL A 23 19.40 8.83 -5.27
N ILE A 24 18.10 9.03 -5.51
CA ILE A 24 17.21 9.68 -4.54
C ILE A 24 17.14 8.86 -3.25
N VAL A 25 16.81 7.57 -3.34
CA VAL A 25 16.66 6.70 -2.16
C VAL A 25 17.99 6.57 -1.41
N PHE A 26 19.12 6.48 -2.12
CA PHE A 26 20.44 6.46 -1.50
C PHE A 26 20.70 7.75 -0.72
N LEU A 27 20.42 8.91 -1.31
CA LEU A 27 20.56 10.20 -0.64
C LEU A 27 19.63 10.30 0.58
N GLU A 28 18.38 9.85 0.51
CA GLU A 28 17.46 9.81 1.66
C GLU A 28 18.07 8.99 2.80
N HIS A 29 18.60 7.80 2.51
CA HIS A 29 19.23 6.91 3.49
C HIS A 29 20.54 7.48 4.07
N LEU A 30 21.23 8.40 3.38
CA LEU A 30 22.36 9.12 3.96
C LEU A 30 21.93 10.07 5.08
N PHE A 31 20.69 10.54 5.09
CA PHE A 31 20.15 11.44 6.12
C PHE A 31 19.31 10.72 7.17
N ILE A 32 18.79 9.53 6.86
CA ILE A 32 18.09 8.70 7.85
C ILE A 32 19.06 8.24 8.95
N ARG A 33 18.65 8.45 10.18
CA ARG A 33 19.27 8.04 11.43
C ARG A 33 18.24 7.27 12.26
N GLU A 34 18.66 6.13 12.79
CA GLU A 34 17.90 5.36 13.75
C GLU A 34 18.27 5.86 15.15
N TYR A 35 17.55 6.87 15.66
CA TYR A 35 17.75 7.45 17.00
C TYR A 35 16.58 7.21 17.95
N PHE A 36 15.46 6.71 17.45
CA PHE A 36 14.24 6.45 18.21
C PHE A 36 13.52 5.22 17.67
N GLY A 37 12.47 4.80 18.38
CA GLY A 37 11.61 3.70 17.96
C GLY A 37 12.03 2.34 18.52
N ASP A 38 11.31 1.31 18.08
CA ASP A 38 11.33 -0.01 18.70
C ASP A 38 12.68 -0.72 18.48
N ALA A 39 13.37 -0.44 17.37
CA ALA A 39 14.65 -1.07 17.04
C ALA A 39 15.68 -0.81 18.15
N ILE A 40 15.86 0.45 18.55
CA ILE A 40 16.78 0.84 19.63
C ILE A 40 16.20 0.44 20.98
N ASN A 41 14.94 0.80 21.25
CA ASN A 41 14.39 0.73 22.61
C ASN A 41 14.06 -0.70 23.06
N ILE A 42 13.76 -1.60 22.12
CA ILE A 42 13.26 -2.95 22.41
C ILE A 42 14.17 -3.99 21.75
N PHE A 43 14.26 -3.98 20.42
CA PHE A 43 14.85 -5.10 19.67
C PHE A 43 16.37 -5.20 19.85
N SER A 44 17.06 -4.10 20.14
CA SER A 44 18.51 -4.07 20.35
C SER A 44 18.97 -4.88 21.57
N HIS A 45 18.09 -5.09 22.54
CA HIS A 45 18.43 -5.72 23.81
C HIS A 45 18.02 -7.20 23.90
N LEU A 46 17.24 -7.70 22.93
CA LEU A 46 16.60 -9.02 23.05
C LEU A 46 17.59 -10.19 23.01
N LEU A 47 18.73 -10.05 22.31
CA LEU A 47 19.74 -11.11 22.20
C LEU A 47 20.89 -10.99 23.22
N ASN A 48 20.84 -10.03 24.15
CA ASN A 48 21.92 -9.83 25.13
C ASN A 48 22.19 -11.08 25.98
N HIS A 49 21.14 -11.84 26.30
CA HIS A 49 21.22 -13.02 27.16
C HIS A 49 20.52 -14.25 26.57
N ASN A 50 20.02 -14.17 25.33
CA ASN A 50 19.20 -15.20 24.72
C ASN A 50 19.64 -15.46 23.27
N SER A 51 19.47 -16.70 22.81
CA SER A 51 19.63 -17.03 21.39
C SER A 51 18.48 -16.47 20.54
N LEU A 52 18.73 -16.24 19.25
CA LEU A 52 17.70 -15.77 18.31
C LEU A 52 16.47 -16.69 18.27
N ILE A 53 16.69 -18.01 18.25
CA ILE A 53 15.61 -18.99 18.21
C ILE A 53 14.77 -18.93 19.49
N SER A 54 15.41 -18.81 20.66
CA SER A 54 14.68 -18.66 21.93
C SER A 54 13.86 -17.38 21.99
N VAL A 55 14.40 -16.26 21.50
CA VAL A 55 13.66 -14.99 21.44
C VAL A 55 12.47 -15.11 20.49
N LEU A 56 12.65 -15.63 19.27
CA LEU A 56 11.56 -15.80 18.32
C LEU A 56 10.46 -16.72 18.87
N LYS A 57 10.83 -17.81 19.56
CA LYS A 57 9.87 -18.70 20.22
C LYS A 57 9.11 -17.96 21.33
N TRP A 58 9.80 -17.18 22.16
CA TRP A 58 9.17 -16.37 23.20
C TRP A 58 8.21 -15.35 22.58
N ARG A 59 8.66 -14.59 21.58
CA ARG A 59 7.84 -13.62 20.82
C ARG A 59 6.60 -14.26 20.21
N TYR A 60 6.73 -15.47 19.65
CA TYR A 60 5.59 -16.21 19.10
C TYR A 60 4.52 -16.54 20.15
N LEU A 61 4.97 -16.91 21.34
CA LEU A 61 4.09 -17.28 22.45
C LEU A 61 3.53 -16.06 23.20
N SER A 62 4.23 -14.92 23.19
CA SER A 62 3.89 -13.77 24.05
C SER A 62 3.40 -12.52 23.32
N TRP A 63 3.69 -12.35 22.02
CA TRP A 63 3.42 -11.08 21.34
C TRP A 63 2.99 -11.12 19.88
N THR A 64 3.59 -11.95 19.02
CA THR A 64 3.35 -11.83 17.56
C THR A 64 3.51 -13.13 16.77
N SER A 65 2.77 -13.23 15.65
CA SER A 65 2.98 -14.28 14.66
C SER A 65 4.11 -14.01 13.65
N ARG A 66 4.68 -12.79 13.66
CA ARG A 66 5.56 -12.27 12.60
C ARG A 66 7.00 -12.77 12.68
N ILE A 67 7.20 -14.07 12.91
CA ILE A 67 8.51 -14.66 13.18
C ILE A 67 9.51 -14.49 12.03
N PHE A 68 9.06 -14.54 10.77
CA PHE A 68 9.96 -14.40 9.63
C PHE A 68 10.40 -12.96 9.44
N ILE A 69 9.51 -12.01 9.73
CA ILE A 69 9.77 -10.57 9.66
C ILE A 69 10.63 -10.11 10.85
N GLU A 70 10.35 -10.61 12.05
CA GLU A 70 11.10 -10.23 13.25
C GLU A 70 12.51 -10.82 13.27
N MET A 71 12.75 -11.94 12.59
CA MET A 71 14.08 -12.55 12.52
C MET A 71 15.17 -11.56 12.02
N PRO A 72 15.06 -10.92 10.84
CA PRO A 72 16.02 -9.90 10.43
C PRO A 72 15.93 -8.63 11.28
N LEU A 73 14.75 -8.23 11.77
CA LEU A 73 14.61 -7.05 12.63
C LEU A 73 15.45 -7.18 13.92
N ILE A 74 15.28 -8.28 14.65
CA ILE A 74 16.03 -8.58 15.88
C ILE A 74 17.53 -8.66 15.58
N SER A 75 17.89 -9.38 14.50
CA SER A 75 19.29 -9.61 14.13
C SER A 75 20.01 -8.30 13.76
N LEU A 76 19.36 -7.40 13.03
CA LEU A 76 19.93 -6.11 12.66
C LEU A 76 19.94 -5.11 13.83
N SER A 77 18.94 -5.18 14.71
CA SER A 77 18.81 -4.26 15.85
C SER A 77 19.80 -4.56 16.98
N THR A 78 20.12 -5.84 17.25
CA THR A 78 20.97 -6.26 18.39
C THR A 78 22.36 -5.60 18.38
N GLY A 79 22.93 -5.38 17.20
CA GLY A 79 24.22 -4.69 17.03
C GLY A 79 24.08 -3.28 16.47
N MET A 80 22.85 -2.75 16.38
CA MET A 80 22.52 -1.52 15.66
C MET A 80 23.24 -1.43 14.30
N HIS A 81 23.11 -2.50 13.50
CA HIS A 81 23.75 -2.64 12.19
C HIS A 81 23.05 -1.76 11.13
N THR A 82 22.92 -0.46 11.41
CA THR A 82 22.17 0.52 10.62
C THR A 82 22.69 0.69 9.20
N VAL A 83 24.01 0.59 8.98
CA VAL A 83 24.60 0.66 7.63
C VAL A 83 24.19 -0.56 6.79
N LEU A 84 24.22 -1.75 7.38
CA LEU A 84 23.79 -2.97 6.70
C LEU A 84 22.29 -2.94 6.43
N TRP A 85 21.49 -2.52 7.42
CA TRP A 85 20.05 -2.31 7.24
C TRP A 85 19.77 -1.31 6.12
N ALA A 86 20.39 -0.13 6.11
CA ALA A 86 20.17 0.88 5.07
C ALA A 86 20.53 0.33 3.67
N GLY A 87 21.63 -0.42 3.54
CA GLY A 87 21.98 -1.09 2.30
C GLY A 87 20.91 -2.07 1.82
N LEU A 88 20.37 -2.90 2.73
CA LEU A 88 19.28 -3.83 2.42
C LEU A 88 17.96 -3.11 2.12
N ASP A 89 17.66 -2.03 2.82
CA ASP A 89 16.43 -1.24 2.64
C ASP A 89 16.39 -0.54 1.28
N ILE A 90 17.52 0.04 0.86
CA ILE A 90 17.69 0.58 -0.51
C ILE A 90 17.43 -0.53 -1.55
N LEU A 91 17.95 -1.75 -1.32
CA LEU A 91 17.69 -2.87 -2.23
C LEU A 91 16.20 -3.26 -2.27
N MET A 92 15.48 -3.17 -1.14
CA MET A 92 14.04 -3.42 -1.08
C MET A 92 13.25 -2.35 -1.85
N TRP A 93 13.58 -1.06 -1.70
CA TRP A 93 13.03 0.01 -2.53
C TRP A 93 13.26 -0.23 -4.02
N MET A 94 14.49 -0.59 -4.41
CA MET A 94 14.81 -0.86 -5.81
C MET A 94 14.06 -2.10 -6.32
N LEU A 95 13.91 -3.14 -5.50
CA LEU A 95 13.13 -4.32 -5.84
C LEU A 95 11.65 -3.98 -6.03
N LEU A 96 11.07 -3.16 -5.16
CA LEU A 96 9.68 -2.71 -5.25
C LEU A 96 9.44 -1.92 -6.53
N ILE A 97 10.26 -0.90 -6.80
CA ILE A 97 10.16 -0.06 -8.00
C ILE A 97 10.31 -0.93 -9.26
N TRP A 98 11.32 -1.79 -9.31
CA TRP A 98 11.52 -2.71 -10.43
C TRP A 98 10.34 -3.65 -10.62
N SER A 99 9.75 -4.15 -9.53
CA SER A 99 8.61 -5.06 -9.57
C SER A 99 7.35 -4.37 -10.08
N ILE A 100 7.09 -3.12 -9.67
CA ILE A 100 5.97 -2.32 -10.21
C ILE A 100 6.20 -2.04 -11.70
N MET A 101 7.41 -1.64 -12.10
CA MET A 101 7.74 -1.48 -13.52
C MET A 101 7.51 -2.80 -14.28
N ALA A 102 7.87 -3.95 -13.73
CA ALA A 102 7.65 -5.24 -14.37
C ALA A 102 6.15 -5.61 -14.48
N LEU A 103 5.35 -5.33 -13.44
CA LEU A 103 3.90 -5.54 -13.45
C LEU A 103 3.21 -4.69 -14.53
N THR A 104 3.71 -3.48 -14.76
CA THR A 104 3.21 -2.57 -15.81
C THR A 104 3.89 -2.77 -17.17
N GLN A 105 4.53 -3.93 -17.38
CA GLN A 105 5.23 -4.30 -18.61
C GLN A 105 6.30 -3.28 -19.04
N TYR A 106 6.92 -2.62 -18.06
CA TYR A 106 7.93 -1.57 -18.20
C TYR A 106 7.48 -0.34 -18.98
N LYS A 107 6.16 -0.12 -19.03
CA LYS A 107 5.57 1.10 -19.57
C LYS A 107 5.57 2.19 -18.51
N HIS A 108 5.72 3.43 -18.95
CA HIS A 108 5.58 4.63 -18.12
C HIS A 108 6.52 4.68 -16.90
N ASN A 109 7.75 4.17 -17.03
CA ASN A 109 8.72 4.06 -15.91
C ASN A 109 8.96 5.35 -15.13
N PHE A 110 8.90 6.52 -15.78
CA PHE A 110 9.01 7.82 -15.10
C PHE A 110 7.77 8.17 -14.26
N LEU A 111 6.59 7.75 -14.70
CA LEU A 111 5.36 7.86 -13.90
C LEU A 111 5.43 6.93 -12.69
N VAL A 112 5.96 5.71 -12.86
CA VAL A 112 6.17 4.77 -11.74
C VAL A 112 7.01 5.41 -10.65
N ILE A 113 8.22 5.88 -10.98
CA ILE A 113 9.10 6.48 -9.95
C ILE A 113 8.48 7.77 -9.37
N GLY A 114 7.81 8.59 -10.19
CA GLY A 114 7.18 9.81 -9.71
C GLY A 114 6.10 9.54 -8.66
N LEU A 115 5.22 8.57 -8.93
CA LEU A 115 4.17 8.16 -7.98
C LEU A 115 4.73 7.47 -6.74
N VAL A 116 5.82 6.71 -6.86
CA VAL A 116 6.51 6.13 -5.69
C VAL A 116 7.05 7.24 -4.78
N PHE A 117 7.62 8.31 -5.34
CA PHE A 117 8.09 9.45 -4.53
C PHE A 117 6.96 10.37 -4.03
N PHE A 118 5.72 10.24 -4.52
CA PHE A 118 4.57 10.91 -3.89
C PHE A 118 4.23 10.29 -2.53
N TYR A 119 4.68 9.06 -2.28
CA TYR A 119 4.51 8.43 -0.98
C TYR A 119 5.33 9.19 0.08
N PRO A 120 4.71 9.67 1.17
CA PRO A 120 5.43 10.38 2.23
C PRO A 120 6.27 9.40 3.05
N ILE A 121 7.59 9.46 2.88
CA ILE A 121 8.52 8.47 3.44
C ILE A 121 8.52 8.46 4.98
N THR A 122 8.18 9.58 5.63
CA THR A 122 8.12 9.70 7.10
C THR A 122 7.04 8.83 7.74
N GLN A 123 6.07 8.32 6.98
CA GLN A 123 5.18 7.28 7.49
C GLN A 123 5.98 6.04 7.94
N MET A 124 7.13 5.77 7.29
CA MET A 124 8.05 4.70 7.66
C MET A 124 8.95 5.04 8.85
N ALA A 125 8.80 6.21 9.49
CA ALA A 125 9.54 6.57 10.70
C ALA A 125 8.77 6.24 11.99
N SER A 126 7.45 6.03 11.91
CA SER A 126 6.56 6.11 13.09
C SER A 126 6.88 5.17 14.27
N ALA A 127 7.44 3.98 14.04
CA ALA A 127 7.91 3.08 15.10
C ALA A 127 9.45 2.93 15.12
N GLY A 128 10.17 3.88 14.53
CA GLY A 128 11.57 3.75 14.12
C GLY A 128 11.69 3.30 12.66
N TRP A 129 12.70 3.77 11.94
CA TRP A 129 12.85 3.49 10.52
C TRP A 129 13.10 2.01 10.28
N MET A 130 13.98 1.39 11.06
CA MET A 130 14.32 -0.02 10.92
C MET A 130 13.13 -0.93 11.22
N ALA A 131 12.43 -0.67 12.33
CA ALA A 131 11.27 -1.46 12.71
C ALA A 131 10.15 -1.35 11.68
N THR A 132 9.88 -0.13 11.18
CA THR A 132 8.76 0.08 10.27
C THR A 132 9.05 -0.43 8.86
N THR A 133 10.24 -0.18 8.29
CA THR A 133 10.54 -0.66 6.93
C THR A 133 10.63 -2.17 6.86
N ILE A 134 11.22 -2.84 7.85
CA ILE A 134 11.27 -4.31 7.89
C ILE A 134 9.86 -4.89 8.05
N ASN A 135 8.99 -4.27 8.83
CA ASN A 135 7.61 -4.76 9.00
C ASN A 135 6.69 -4.47 7.81
N TYR A 136 6.91 -3.40 7.05
CA TYR A 136 5.95 -2.98 6.01
C TYR A 136 6.58 -2.95 4.61
N LEU A 137 7.67 -2.22 4.42
CA LEU A 137 8.31 -2.09 3.11
C LEU A 137 8.87 -3.43 2.60
N TRP A 138 9.51 -4.22 3.46
CA TRP A 138 10.12 -5.48 3.02
C TRP A 138 9.06 -6.50 2.59
N PRO A 139 7.96 -6.73 3.35
CA PRO A 139 6.84 -7.54 2.88
C PRO A 139 6.25 -7.05 1.57
N LEU A 140 6.02 -5.73 1.44
CA LEU A 140 5.51 -5.17 0.20
C LEU A 140 6.46 -5.47 -0.97
N SER A 141 7.75 -5.20 -0.82
CA SER A 141 8.76 -5.37 -1.86
C SER A 141 8.87 -6.82 -2.34
N LEU A 142 9.00 -7.76 -1.41
CA LEU A 142 9.13 -9.19 -1.70
C LEU A 142 7.81 -9.80 -2.22
N GLY A 143 6.68 -9.34 -1.70
CA GLY A 143 5.36 -9.77 -2.14
C GLY A 143 5.02 -9.26 -3.54
N THR A 144 5.29 -7.98 -3.85
CA THR A 144 5.12 -7.42 -5.19
C THR A 144 6.07 -8.10 -6.19
N PHE A 145 7.31 -8.41 -5.80
CA PHE A 145 8.20 -9.23 -6.62
C PHE A 145 7.58 -10.59 -6.95
N SER A 146 6.96 -11.24 -5.98
CA SER A 146 6.27 -12.53 -6.17
C SER A 146 5.09 -12.41 -7.14
N MET A 147 4.36 -11.29 -7.09
CA MET A 147 3.28 -10.99 -8.05
C MET A 147 3.78 -10.85 -9.49
N THR A 148 5.00 -10.34 -9.72
CA THR A 148 5.56 -10.24 -11.09
C THR A 148 5.60 -11.60 -11.78
N LEU A 149 5.76 -12.67 -11.00
CA LEU A 149 5.82 -14.02 -11.51
C LEU A 149 4.45 -14.55 -11.91
N LEU A 150 3.40 -14.22 -11.14
CA LEU A 150 2.02 -14.50 -11.49
C LEU A 150 1.66 -13.84 -12.82
N THR A 151 1.99 -12.56 -13.00
CA THR A 151 1.73 -11.82 -14.25
C THR A 151 2.50 -12.42 -15.43
N ARG A 152 3.77 -12.80 -15.24
CA ARG A 152 4.55 -13.49 -16.28
C ARG A 152 3.91 -14.81 -16.70
N MET A 153 3.45 -15.59 -15.73
CA MET A 153 2.78 -16.85 -16.00
C MET A 153 1.46 -16.64 -16.73
N TYR A 154 0.67 -15.64 -16.34
CA TYR A 154 -0.56 -15.25 -17.00
C TYR A 154 -0.31 -14.91 -18.48
N HIS A 155 0.77 -14.18 -18.78
CA HIS A 155 1.16 -13.84 -20.16
C HIS A 155 2.01 -14.91 -20.88
N HIS A 156 2.00 -16.16 -20.43
CA HIS A 156 2.76 -17.27 -21.05
C HIS A 156 4.28 -17.04 -21.19
N GLN A 157 4.85 -16.20 -20.34
CA GLN A 157 6.28 -15.92 -20.36
C GLN A 157 7.06 -17.02 -19.61
N LYS A 158 8.26 -17.35 -20.10
CA LYS A 158 9.12 -18.34 -19.44
C LYS A 158 9.53 -17.87 -18.05
N VAL A 159 9.35 -18.74 -17.07
CA VAL A 159 9.78 -18.55 -15.68
C VAL A 159 10.93 -19.51 -15.38
N GLY A 160 12.08 -18.96 -14.99
CA GLY A 160 13.21 -19.75 -14.52
C GLY A 160 12.98 -20.28 -13.11
N VAL A 161 13.44 -21.49 -12.81
CA VAL A 161 13.27 -22.17 -11.52
C VAL A 161 13.80 -21.32 -10.35
N THR A 162 14.98 -20.72 -10.50
CA THR A 162 15.56 -19.83 -9.47
C THR A 162 14.63 -18.67 -9.12
N ARG A 163 14.00 -18.05 -10.12
CA ARG A 163 13.05 -16.95 -9.89
C ARG A 163 11.79 -17.43 -9.17
N ALA A 164 11.32 -18.63 -9.50
CA ALA A 164 10.19 -19.25 -8.82
C ALA A 164 10.49 -19.53 -7.35
N ILE A 165 11.67 -20.08 -7.04
CA ILE A 165 12.10 -20.32 -5.65
C ILE A 165 12.21 -18.99 -4.89
N LEU A 166 12.88 -17.99 -5.46
CA LEU A 166 13.00 -16.68 -4.83
C LEU A 166 11.65 -15.99 -4.60
N ALA A 167 10.71 -16.13 -5.54
CA ALA A 167 9.35 -15.63 -5.36
C ALA A 167 8.62 -16.38 -4.24
N CYS A 168 8.73 -17.70 -4.14
CA CYS A 168 8.13 -18.46 -3.05
C CYS A 168 8.73 -18.07 -1.67
N LEU A 169 10.05 -17.87 -1.58
CA LEU A 169 10.70 -17.41 -0.36
C LEU A 169 10.29 -15.96 -0.01
N GLY A 170 10.24 -15.08 -1.01
CA GLY A 170 9.76 -13.71 -0.85
C GLY A 170 8.30 -13.68 -0.38
N LEU A 171 7.45 -14.55 -0.92
CA LEU A 171 6.07 -14.70 -0.51
C LEU A 171 5.95 -15.25 0.92
N LEU A 172 6.78 -16.22 1.31
CA LEU A 172 6.82 -16.74 2.68
C LEU A 172 7.12 -15.62 3.68
N PHE A 173 8.07 -14.75 3.37
CA PHE A 173 8.37 -13.57 4.18
C PHE A 173 7.22 -12.56 4.17
N ALA A 174 6.71 -12.22 2.99
CA ALA A 174 5.71 -11.16 2.81
C ALA A 174 4.35 -11.51 3.44
N SER A 175 3.87 -12.74 3.23
CA SER A 175 2.59 -13.20 3.76
C SER A 175 2.60 -13.48 5.26
N ASN A 176 3.78 -13.44 5.92
CA ASN A 176 3.87 -13.47 7.38
C ASN A 176 3.32 -12.19 8.01
N PHE A 177 3.21 -11.10 7.23
CA PHE A 177 2.37 -9.97 7.60
C PHE A 177 0.91 -10.29 7.24
N GLU A 178 0.06 -10.40 8.26
CA GLU A 178 -1.26 -11.04 8.15
C GLU A 178 -2.15 -10.41 7.07
N THR A 179 -2.28 -9.08 7.09
CA THR A 179 -3.14 -8.36 6.14
C THR A 179 -2.58 -8.39 4.72
N PHE A 180 -1.26 -8.40 4.55
CA PHE A 180 -0.63 -8.59 3.25
C PHE A 180 -0.90 -9.99 2.71
N GLY A 181 -0.83 -11.03 3.55
CA GLY A 181 -1.16 -12.40 3.19
C GLY A 181 -2.58 -12.53 2.63
N ILE A 182 -3.56 -11.89 3.30
CA ILE A 182 -4.96 -11.85 2.82
C ILE A 182 -5.06 -11.09 1.50
N MET A 183 -4.42 -9.92 1.38
CA MET A 183 -4.40 -9.15 0.14
C MET A 183 -3.87 -9.98 -1.03
N TYR A 184 -2.75 -10.68 -0.82
CA TYR A 184 -2.15 -11.56 -1.82
C TYR A 184 -3.09 -12.72 -2.20
N LEU A 185 -3.78 -13.35 -1.24
CA LEU A 185 -4.76 -14.41 -1.51
C LEU A 185 -5.92 -13.93 -2.39
N CYS A 186 -6.43 -12.72 -2.18
CA CYS A 186 -7.47 -12.14 -3.04
C CYS A 186 -6.98 -12.01 -4.49
N ILE A 187 -5.78 -11.44 -4.68
CA ILE A 187 -5.17 -11.27 -6.00
C ILE A 187 -4.86 -12.62 -6.66
N LEU A 188 -4.31 -13.57 -5.89
CA LEU A 188 -4.02 -14.93 -6.35
C LEU A 188 -5.29 -15.65 -6.81
N THR A 189 -6.40 -15.46 -6.09
CA THR A 189 -7.71 -16.03 -6.44
C THR A 189 -8.23 -15.45 -7.75
N PHE A 190 -8.09 -14.14 -7.96
CA PHE A 190 -8.43 -13.54 -9.25
C PHE A 190 -7.63 -14.16 -10.40
N PHE A 191 -6.31 -14.34 -10.24
CA PHE A 191 -5.47 -14.98 -11.26
C PHE A 191 -5.87 -16.44 -11.51
N LEU A 192 -6.16 -17.22 -10.46
CA LEU A 192 -6.62 -18.60 -10.59
C LEU A 192 -7.93 -18.68 -11.40
N VAL A 193 -8.94 -17.89 -11.01
CA VAL A 193 -10.23 -17.84 -11.71
C VAL A 193 -10.03 -17.42 -13.17
N SER A 194 -9.18 -16.43 -13.43
CA SER A 194 -8.87 -15.98 -14.79
C SER A 194 -8.20 -17.06 -15.65
N ILE A 195 -7.27 -17.83 -15.08
CA ILE A 195 -6.60 -18.95 -15.77
C ILE A 195 -7.59 -20.07 -16.08
N ILE A 196 -8.49 -20.40 -15.14
CA ILE A 196 -9.53 -21.41 -15.32
C ILE A 196 -10.50 -20.97 -16.43
N HIS A 197 -11.01 -19.75 -16.36
CA HIS A 197 -11.94 -19.19 -17.34
C HIS A 197 -11.34 -19.14 -18.76
N GLN A 198 -10.05 -18.88 -18.88
CA GLN A 198 -9.36 -18.85 -20.17
C GLN A 198 -8.90 -20.25 -20.65
N HIS A 199 -9.24 -21.33 -19.92
CA HIS A 199 -8.83 -22.71 -20.21
C HIS A 199 -7.31 -22.91 -20.36
N GLN A 200 -6.50 -22.13 -19.64
CA GLN A 200 -5.04 -22.16 -19.79
C GLN A 200 -4.34 -22.95 -18.67
N LEU A 201 -5.00 -23.97 -18.13
CA LEU A 201 -4.46 -24.81 -17.07
C LEU A 201 -3.35 -25.70 -17.62
N THR A 202 -2.18 -25.63 -17.00
CA THR A 202 -1.09 -26.57 -17.22
C THR A 202 -0.61 -27.06 -15.87
N LEU A 203 -0.11 -28.29 -15.79
CA LEU A 203 0.35 -28.89 -14.52
C LEU A 203 1.34 -27.99 -13.78
N LYS A 204 2.30 -27.38 -14.50
CA LYS A 204 3.27 -26.44 -13.94
C LYS A 204 2.61 -25.21 -13.31
N ARG A 205 1.59 -24.65 -13.96
CA ARG A 205 0.83 -23.50 -13.44
C ARG A 205 0.06 -23.87 -12.18
N VAL A 206 -0.62 -25.02 -12.20
CA VAL A 206 -1.40 -25.51 -11.07
C VAL A 206 -0.51 -25.73 -9.84
N ILE A 207 0.60 -26.47 -10.01
CA ILE A 207 1.56 -26.72 -8.92
C ILE A 207 2.06 -25.40 -8.31
N PHE A 208 2.44 -24.45 -9.16
CA PHE A 208 2.97 -23.17 -8.70
C PHE A 208 1.92 -22.32 -7.96
N VAL A 209 0.70 -22.18 -8.51
CA VAL A 209 -0.38 -21.44 -7.86
C VAL A 209 -0.76 -22.11 -6.54
N PHE A 210 -0.86 -23.44 -6.51
CA PHE A 210 -1.17 -24.19 -5.28
C PHE A 210 -0.07 -24.04 -4.23
N THR A 211 1.21 -24.01 -4.64
CA THR A 211 2.33 -23.74 -3.74
C THR A 211 2.20 -22.35 -3.10
N GLN A 212 1.83 -21.33 -3.86
CA GLN A 212 1.61 -19.99 -3.30
C GLN A 212 0.41 -19.94 -2.35
N TYR A 213 -0.68 -20.62 -2.69
CA TYR A 213 -1.82 -20.78 -1.77
C TYR A 213 -1.40 -21.44 -0.47
N ALA A 214 -0.66 -22.53 -0.54
CA ALA A 214 -0.19 -23.25 0.64
C ALA A 214 0.67 -22.35 1.54
N ILE A 215 1.60 -21.57 0.96
CA ILE A 215 2.44 -20.62 1.71
C ILE A 215 1.58 -19.56 2.41
N CYS A 216 0.69 -18.90 1.68
CA CYS A 216 -0.15 -17.85 2.25
C CYS A 216 -1.11 -18.38 3.32
N LEU A 217 -1.78 -19.51 3.05
CA LEU A 217 -2.69 -20.13 4.00
C LEU A 217 -1.94 -20.58 5.25
N ALA A 218 -0.76 -21.17 5.13
CA ALA A 218 0.05 -21.55 6.28
C ALA A 218 0.42 -20.34 7.17
N ASN A 219 0.83 -19.22 6.57
CA ASN A 219 1.14 -18.00 7.33
C ASN A 219 -0.11 -17.35 7.97
N VAL A 220 -1.24 -17.33 7.26
CA VAL A 220 -2.51 -16.84 7.82
C VAL A 220 -2.96 -17.74 8.97
N THR A 221 -2.86 -19.07 8.84
CA THR A 221 -3.15 -20.01 9.92
C THR A 221 -2.21 -19.78 11.10
N LEU A 222 -0.90 -19.64 10.86
CA LEU A 222 0.09 -19.33 11.91
C LEU A 222 -0.29 -18.08 12.70
N ALA A 223 -0.83 -17.07 12.03
CA ALA A 223 -1.26 -15.84 12.65
C ALA A 223 -2.55 -15.96 13.46
N LEU A 224 -3.53 -16.70 12.94
CA LEU A 224 -4.80 -16.97 13.63
C LEU A 224 -4.60 -17.85 14.86
N THR A 225 -3.63 -18.77 14.83
CA THR A 225 -3.35 -19.69 15.95
C THR A 225 -2.25 -19.17 16.90
N SER A 226 -1.66 -18.00 16.66
CA SER A 226 -0.58 -17.47 17.50
C SER A 226 -1.10 -17.07 18.88
N PRO A 227 -0.59 -17.69 19.97
CA PRO A 227 -0.95 -17.29 21.34
C PRO A 227 -0.51 -15.86 21.64
N GLY A 228 0.66 -15.47 21.11
CA GLY A 228 1.19 -14.13 21.28
C GLY A 228 0.29 -13.04 20.72
N ASN A 229 -0.34 -13.27 19.56
CA ASN A 229 -1.30 -12.33 18.99
C ASN A 229 -2.51 -12.11 19.92
N GLN A 230 -2.99 -13.16 20.61
CA GLN A 230 -4.11 -13.06 21.53
C GLN A 230 -3.74 -12.28 22.81
N ILE A 231 -2.56 -12.55 23.37
CA ILE A 231 -2.04 -11.83 24.53
C ILE A 231 -1.86 -10.34 24.20
N ARG A 232 -1.27 -10.04 23.03
CA ARG A 232 -1.10 -8.66 22.56
C ARG A 232 -2.43 -7.93 22.48
N ILE A 233 -3.52 -8.54 22.01
CA ILE A 233 -4.83 -7.87 21.98
C ILE A 233 -5.26 -7.40 23.38
N ILE A 234 -4.98 -8.18 24.42
CA ILE A 234 -5.31 -7.80 25.82
C ILE A 234 -4.47 -6.60 26.25
N THR A 235 -3.16 -6.64 26.02
CA THR A 235 -2.23 -5.54 26.36
C THR A 235 -2.61 -4.26 25.60
N GLU A 236 -2.83 -4.36 24.30
CA GLU A 236 -3.17 -3.21 23.45
C GLU A 236 -4.58 -2.65 23.76
N THR A 237 -5.52 -3.49 24.19
CA THR A 237 -6.83 -3.01 24.68
C THR A 237 -6.64 -2.13 25.91
N ARG A 238 -5.80 -2.56 26.85
CA ARG A 238 -5.50 -1.76 28.05
C ARG A 238 -4.80 -0.44 27.71
N ASP A 239 -3.86 -0.48 26.78
CA ASP A 239 -2.95 0.64 26.53
C ASP A 239 -3.49 1.64 25.50
N ASN A 240 -4.31 1.20 24.53
CA ASN A 240 -4.75 2.03 23.40
C ASN A 240 -6.28 2.21 23.28
N MET A 241 -7.09 1.23 23.69
CA MET A 241 -8.54 1.30 23.47
C MET A 241 -9.34 0.47 24.46
N LEU A 242 -9.59 1.03 25.65
CA LEU A 242 -10.17 0.31 26.81
C LEU A 242 -11.50 -0.38 26.52
N ASP A 243 -12.35 0.23 25.70
CA ASP A 243 -13.68 -0.28 25.42
C ASP A 243 -13.73 -1.20 24.19
N PHE A 244 -12.59 -1.51 23.55
CA PHE A 244 -12.51 -2.35 22.35
C PHE A 244 -13.17 -3.73 22.51
N ALA A 245 -13.12 -4.28 23.72
CA ALA A 245 -13.78 -5.54 24.07
C ALA A 245 -15.31 -5.46 24.02
N SER A 246 -15.89 -4.28 24.25
CA SER A 246 -17.34 -4.05 24.23
C SER A 246 -17.92 -3.84 22.82
N LEU A 247 -17.05 -3.63 21.83
CA LEU A 247 -17.46 -3.33 20.46
C LEU A 247 -17.82 -4.57 19.65
N THR A 248 -18.91 -4.47 18.91
CA THR A 248 -19.35 -5.52 17.99
C THR A 248 -18.43 -5.60 16.76
N PRO A 249 -18.45 -6.71 16.01
CA PRO A 249 -17.75 -6.79 14.72
C PRO A 249 -18.18 -5.72 13.72
N VAL A 250 -19.44 -5.26 13.78
CA VAL A 250 -19.95 -4.20 12.91
C VAL A 250 -19.35 -2.85 13.29
N ASP A 251 -19.26 -2.54 14.58
CA ASP A 251 -18.61 -1.30 15.05
C ASP A 251 -17.15 -1.25 14.60
N LYS A 252 -16.43 -2.37 14.75
CA LYS A 252 -15.03 -2.52 14.30
C LYS A 252 -14.87 -2.31 12.80
N LEU A 253 -15.78 -2.86 12.00
CA LEU A 253 -15.81 -2.66 10.55
C LEU A 253 -16.07 -1.18 10.19
N VAL A 254 -17.09 -0.56 10.80
CA VAL A 254 -17.45 0.85 10.53
C VAL A 254 -16.31 1.78 10.93
N MET A 255 -15.70 1.58 12.10
CA MET A 255 -14.54 2.35 12.55
C MET A 255 -13.35 2.20 11.59
N GLY A 256 -12.99 0.96 11.22
CA GLY A 256 -11.90 0.69 10.28
C GLY A 256 -12.15 1.33 8.91
N PHE A 257 -13.38 1.27 8.43
CA PHE A 257 -13.80 1.87 7.15
C PHE A 257 -13.76 3.40 7.19
N ASN A 258 -14.34 4.00 8.22
CA ASN A 258 -14.36 5.45 8.41
C ASN A 258 -12.95 6.02 8.58
N ASN A 259 -12.11 5.39 9.39
CA ASN A 259 -10.70 5.79 9.56
C ASN A 259 -9.93 5.68 8.23
N THR A 260 -10.12 4.58 7.49
CA THR A 260 -9.48 4.40 6.18
C THR A 260 -9.86 5.52 5.21
N PHE A 261 -11.15 5.80 5.06
CA PHE A 261 -11.59 6.79 4.09
C PHE A 261 -11.32 8.23 4.53
N SER A 262 -11.40 8.53 5.83
CA SER A 262 -10.98 9.83 6.36
C SER A 262 -9.50 10.09 6.05
N GLU A 263 -8.62 9.12 6.29
CA GLU A 263 -7.20 9.25 5.95
C GLU A 263 -6.97 9.43 4.44
N LEU A 264 -7.65 8.64 3.60
CA LEU A 264 -7.56 8.76 2.15
C LEU A 264 -8.08 10.12 1.64
N THR A 265 -9.15 10.66 2.22
CA THR A 265 -9.75 11.91 1.75
C THR A 265 -9.07 13.15 2.30
N ASP A 266 -8.47 13.06 3.48
CA ASP A 266 -7.97 14.24 4.19
C ASP A 266 -6.45 14.39 4.09
N HIS A 267 -5.72 13.28 3.95
CA HIS A 267 -4.26 13.24 4.08
C HIS A 267 -3.53 12.57 2.91
N SER A 268 -4.24 12.11 1.88
CA SER A 268 -3.63 11.43 0.72
C SER A 268 -3.76 12.19 -0.59
N PHE A 269 -2.70 12.93 -0.96
CA PHE A 269 -2.59 13.51 -2.30
C PHE A 269 -2.57 12.45 -3.41
N LEU A 270 -2.04 11.26 -3.09
CA LEU A 270 -2.05 10.11 -3.99
C LEU A 270 -3.48 9.66 -4.30
N PHE A 271 -4.36 9.63 -3.30
CA PHE A 271 -5.77 9.28 -3.50
C PHE A 271 -6.51 10.35 -4.32
N LEU A 272 -6.23 11.64 -4.10
CA LEU A 272 -6.72 12.70 -4.98
C LEU A 272 -6.29 12.48 -6.44
N THR A 273 -5.00 12.20 -6.67
CA THR A 273 -4.46 11.90 -8.01
C THR A 273 -5.19 10.71 -8.65
N PHE A 274 -5.47 9.67 -7.86
CA PHE A 274 -6.25 8.51 -8.29
C PHE A 274 -7.67 8.89 -8.73
N THR A 275 -8.40 9.66 -7.93
CA THR A 275 -9.77 10.09 -8.32
C THR A 275 -9.77 10.92 -9.61
N VAL A 276 -8.81 11.84 -9.77
CA VAL A 276 -8.67 12.62 -11.01
C VAL A 276 -8.40 11.72 -12.21
N MET A 277 -7.55 10.70 -12.04
CA MET A 277 -7.29 9.71 -13.09
C MET A 277 -8.51 8.86 -13.44
N LEU A 278 -9.38 8.53 -12.49
CA LEU A 278 -10.67 7.88 -12.78
C LEU A 278 -11.54 8.76 -13.70
N LEU A 279 -11.66 10.05 -13.40
CA LEU A 279 -12.41 10.99 -14.22
C LEU A 279 -11.83 11.09 -15.64
N ILE A 280 -10.51 11.25 -15.78
CA ILE A 280 -9.84 11.28 -17.09
C ILE A 280 -10.11 9.98 -17.86
N THR A 281 -10.08 8.83 -17.18
CA THR A 281 -10.35 7.53 -17.80
C THR A 281 -11.77 7.44 -18.34
N VAL A 282 -12.78 7.89 -17.58
CA VAL A 282 -14.17 7.94 -18.07
C VAL A 282 -14.31 8.88 -19.26
N LEU A 283 -13.71 10.07 -19.20
CA LEU A 283 -13.78 11.04 -20.30
C LEU A 283 -13.12 10.53 -21.59
N ALA A 284 -12.06 9.74 -21.45
CA ALA A 284 -11.36 9.07 -22.54
C ALA A 284 -12.09 7.80 -23.04
N SER A 285 -13.00 7.24 -22.26
CA SER A 285 -13.66 5.97 -22.57
C SER A 285 -14.69 6.12 -23.68
N LYS A 286 -14.73 5.14 -24.59
CA LYS A 286 -15.80 5.01 -25.59
C LYS A 286 -17.14 4.58 -24.97
N ARG A 287 -17.12 4.03 -23.75
CA ARG A 287 -18.30 3.57 -23.01
C ARG A 287 -18.87 4.64 -22.08
N ARG A 288 -18.40 5.89 -22.18
CA ARG A 288 -18.85 6.99 -21.33
C ARG A 288 -20.37 7.19 -21.42
N SER A 289 -21.00 7.37 -20.27
CA SER A 289 -22.40 7.75 -20.13
C SER A 289 -22.51 8.87 -19.11
N PRO A 290 -23.61 9.67 -19.12
CA PRO A 290 -23.81 10.71 -18.10
C PRO A 290 -23.74 10.16 -16.67
N PHE A 291 -24.25 8.94 -16.47
CA PHE A 291 -24.16 8.22 -15.20
C PHE A 291 -22.71 7.94 -14.79
N LEU A 292 -21.88 7.36 -15.68
CA LEU A 292 -20.48 7.08 -15.37
C LEU A 292 -19.65 8.35 -15.15
N ILE A 293 -19.96 9.43 -15.87
CA ILE A 293 -19.33 10.73 -15.66
C ILE A 293 -19.70 11.28 -14.28
N GLY A 294 -20.98 11.25 -13.90
CA GLY A 294 -21.42 11.64 -12.56
C GLY A 294 -20.77 10.81 -11.45
N ALA A 295 -20.69 9.48 -11.63
CA ALA A 295 -20.02 8.57 -10.71
C ALA A 295 -18.51 8.86 -10.58
N ALA A 296 -17.83 9.36 -11.62
CA ALA A 296 -16.43 9.76 -11.53
C ALA A 296 -16.22 11.18 -10.98
N ILE A 297 -17.15 12.10 -11.24
CA ILE A 297 -17.10 13.47 -10.70
C ILE A 297 -17.29 13.45 -9.19
N PHE A 298 -18.17 12.61 -8.65
CA PHE A 298 -18.47 12.57 -7.22
C PHE A 298 -17.21 12.33 -6.34
N PRO A 299 -16.37 11.30 -6.59
CA PRO A 299 -15.10 11.13 -5.87
C PRO A 299 -14.14 12.30 -6.01
N VAL A 300 -13.95 12.82 -7.22
CA VAL A 300 -13.04 13.96 -7.45
C VAL A 300 -13.51 15.18 -6.66
N PHE A 301 -14.79 15.50 -6.75
CA PHE A 301 -15.38 16.63 -6.07
C PHE A 301 -15.22 16.49 -4.56
N PHE A 302 -15.66 15.36 -3.99
CA PHE A 302 -15.62 15.13 -2.55
C PHE A 302 -14.18 15.10 -2.00
N VAL A 303 -13.23 14.43 -2.66
CA VAL A 303 -11.83 14.41 -2.19
C VAL A 303 -11.20 15.80 -2.32
N THR A 304 -11.55 16.57 -3.36
CA THR A 304 -11.03 17.94 -3.53
C THR A 304 -11.53 18.89 -2.45
N THR A 305 -12.78 18.74 -1.97
CA THR A 305 -13.29 19.55 -0.84
C THR A 305 -12.56 19.25 0.47
N ARG A 306 -12.13 18.00 0.66
CA ARG A 306 -11.42 17.54 1.86
C ARG A 306 -9.90 17.79 1.83
N THR A 307 -9.30 17.90 0.64
CA THR A 307 -7.85 18.14 0.46
C THR A 307 -7.55 19.61 0.17
N ILE A 308 -7.61 20.02 -1.09
CA ILE A 308 -7.13 21.33 -1.57
C ILE A 308 -8.05 22.47 -1.13
N LEU A 309 -9.36 22.26 -1.14
CA LEU A 309 -10.34 23.30 -0.80
C LEU A 309 -10.68 23.35 0.69
N LYS A 310 -10.06 22.52 1.53
CA LYS A 310 -10.35 22.45 2.98
C LYS A 310 -10.33 23.82 3.67
N PRO A 311 -9.35 24.73 3.42
CA PRO A 311 -9.36 26.07 4.02
C PRO A 311 -10.61 26.90 3.68
N ILE A 312 -11.15 26.72 2.46
CA ILE A 312 -12.37 27.41 2.01
C ILE A 312 -13.60 26.78 2.67
N ILE A 313 -13.65 25.45 2.77
CA ILE A 313 -14.76 24.72 3.41
C ILE A 313 -14.85 25.07 4.90
N ILE A 314 -13.73 25.22 5.60
CA ILE A 314 -13.71 25.66 7.01
C ILE A 314 -14.42 27.00 7.18
N ILE A 315 -14.25 27.93 6.24
CA ILE A 315 -14.84 29.28 6.30
C ILE A 315 -16.33 29.26 5.95
N TYR A 316 -16.71 28.62 4.84
CA TYR A 316 -18.06 28.75 4.27
C TYR A 316 -19.00 27.58 4.59
N SER A 317 -18.48 26.44 5.03
CA SER A 317 -19.27 25.26 5.42
C SER A 317 -18.68 24.54 6.65
N PRO A 318 -18.54 25.24 7.80
CA PRO A 318 -17.86 24.71 8.98
C PRO A 318 -18.51 23.44 9.55
N LYS A 319 -19.84 23.32 9.48
CA LYS A 319 -20.55 22.11 9.95
C LYS A 319 -20.25 20.88 9.10
N PHE A 320 -20.06 21.06 7.78
CA PHE A 320 -19.64 19.98 6.90
C PHE A 320 -18.22 19.52 7.25
N ASP A 321 -17.30 20.47 7.45
CA ASP A 321 -15.94 20.13 7.86
C ASP A 321 -15.89 19.45 9.24
N GLN A 322 -16.63 19.96 10.23
CA GLN A 322 -16.76 19.38 11.56
C GLN A 322 -17.22 17.92 11.52
N LEU A 323 -18.21 17.61 10.67
CA LEU A 323 -18.76 16.27 10.56
C LEU A 323 -17.72 15.22 10.16
N PHE A 324 -16.84 15.55 9.20
CA PHE A 324 -15.82 14.63 8.73
C PHE A 324 -14.53 14.70 9.57
N ASN A 325 -14.19 15.88 10.11
CA ASN A 325 -13.09 15.99 11.07
C ASN A 325 -13.40 15.26 12.39
N ALA A 326 -14.66 15.11 12.78
CA ALA A 326 -15.06 14.29 13.92
C ALA A 326 -14.58 12.83 13.75
N VAL A 327 -14.66 12.29 12.53
CA VAL A 327 -14.14 10.95 12.22
C VAL A 327 -12.62 10.89 12.37
N GLY A 328 -11.89 11.87 11.81
CA GLY A 328 -10.44 11.97 11.97
C GLY A 328 -10.00 12.18 13.43
N ALA A 329 -10.86 12.85 14.22
CA ALA A 329 -10.71 13.02 15.67
C ALA A 329 -11.22 11.82 16.47
N GLN A 330 -11.43 10.66 15.82
CA GLN A 330 -11.77 9.38 16.46
C GLN A 330 -13.13 9.38 17.17
N GLN A 331 -14.01 10.32 16.84
CA GLN A 331 -15.38 10.32 17.33
C GLN A 331 -16.17 9.24 16.60
N ARG A 332 -16.98 8.52 17.36
CA ARG A 332 -17.77 7.39 16.88
C ARG A 332 -19.22 7.53 17.27
N VAL A 333 -20.05 6.74 16.63
CA VAL A 333 -21.43 6.56 17.06
C VAL A 333 -21.42 5.79 18.38
N ASP A 334 -22.07 6.34 19.39
CA ASP A 334 -22.14 5.79 20.74
C ASP A 334 -23.54 6.00 21.36
N PRO A 335 -23.83 5.46 22.57
CA PRO A 335 -25.14 5.59 23.19
C PRO A 335 -25.60 7.03 23.47
N THR A 336 -24.70 8.02 23.42
CA THR A 336 -25.03 9.44 23.65
C THR A 336 -25.43 10.15 22.36
N ASN A 337 -25.04 9.64 21.19
CA ASN A 337 -25.20 10.33 19.92
C ASN A 337 -25.89 9.49 18.82
N TYR A 338 -26.29 8.25 19.10
CA TYR A 338 -26.86 7.32 18.11
C TYR A 338 -28.17 7.77 17.45
N PHE A 339 -28.95 8.66 18.08
CA PHE A 339 -30.16 9.23 17.49
C PHE A 339 -29.88 10.27 16.40
N GLY A 340 -28.67 10.82 16.35
CA GLY A 340 -28.29 11.84 15.37
C GLY A 340 -28.01 11.22 14.01
N PHE A 341 -28.94 11.36 13.04
CA PHE A 341 -28.76 10.82 11.69
C PHE A 341 -27.46 11.32 11.01
N ALA A 342 -27.04 12.55 11.33
CA ALA A 342 -25.83 13.15 10.79
C ALA A 342 -24.57 12.32 11.11
N ASN A 343 -24.52 11.65 12.26
CA ASN A 343 -23.36 10.87 12.70
C ASN A 343 -23.10 9.63 11.81
N TYR A 344 -24.11 9.18 11.06
CA TYR A 344 -23.99 8.08 10.10
C TYR A 344 -23.60 8.55 8.70
N LEU A 345 -23.70 9.85 8.42
CA LEU A 345 -23.48 10.40 7.09
C LEU A 345 -22.05 10.20 6.56
N PRO A 346 -20.96 10.30 7.37
CA PRO A 346 -19.62 9.99 6.90
C PRO A 346 -19.50 8.57 6.35
N PHE A 347 -19.99 7.58 7.10
CA PHE A 347 -19.98 6.18 6.67
C PHE A 347 -20.74 5.99 5.35
N VAL A 348 -21.96 6.53 5.26
CA VAL A 348 -22.79 6.43 4.04
C VAL A 348 -22.07 7.07 2.85
N ILE A 349 -21.49 8.26 3.01
CA ILE A 349 -20.78 8.96 1.94
C ILE A 349 -19.53 8.19 1.52
N TYR A 350 -18.75 7.64 2.45
CA TYR A 350 -17.60 6.81 2.14
C TYR A 350 -17.97 5.50 1.43
N VAL A 351 -19.11 4.88 1.78
CA VAL A 351 -19.63 3.71 1.05
C VAL A 351 -20.03 4.10 -0.38
N LEU A 352 -20.76 5.21 -0.56
CA LEU A 352 -21.12 5.72 -1.89
C LEU A 352 -19.89 6.08 -2.73
N LEU A 353 -18.84 6.59 -2.09
CA LEU A 353 -17.56 6.93 -2.70
C LEU A 353 -16.89 5.66 -3.25
N LEU A 354 -16.79 4.61 -2.43
CA LEU A 354 -16.28 3.31 -2.87
C LEU A 354 -17.10 2.72 -4.01
N MET A 355 -18.43 2.69 -3.88
CA MET A 355 -19.31 2.16 -4.92
C MET A 355 -19.15 2.88 -6.25
N SER A 356 -19.06 4.21 -6.21
CA SER A 356 -18.82 5.04 -7.39
C SER A 356 -17.47 4.72 -8.05
N ILE A 357 -16.41 4.57 -7.27
CA ILE A 357 -15.08 4.16 -7.76
C ILE A 357 -15.13 2.78 -8.43
N LEU A 358 -15.77 1.79 -7.80
CA LEU A 358 -15.86 0.43 -8.33
C LEU A 358 -16.66 0.38 -9.63
N VAL A 359 -17.80 1.08 -9.70
CA VAL A 359 -18.60 1.21 -10.93
C VAL A 359 -17.75 1.79 -12.07
N VAL A 360 -16.97 2.83 -11.79
CA VAL A 360 -16.08 3.43 -12.79
C VAL A 360 -15.01 2.45 -13.24
N LEU A 361 -14.31 1.77 -12.33
CA LEU A 361 -13.25 0.82 -12.67
C LEU A 361 -13.75 -0.35 -13.53
N ILE A 362 -14.94 -0.88 -13.23
CA ILE A 362 -15.50 -2.04 -13.94
C ILE A 362 -16.02 -1.65 -15.34
N HIS A 363 -16.67 -0.49 -15.47
CA HIS A 363 -17.41 -0.15 -16.68
C HIS A 363 -16.69 0.84 -17.63
N SER A 364 -15.70 1.60 -17.16
CA SER A 364 -15.01 2.60 -18.00
C SER A 364 -13.87 2.02 -18.84
N LEU A 365 -13.25 0.92 -18.41
CA LEU A 365 -12.10 0.33 -19.09
C LEU A 365 -12.51 -0.45 -20.35
N LYS A 366 -11.57 -0.61 -21.28
CA LYS A 366 -11.80 -1.35 -22.53
C LYS A 366 -12.01 -2.84 -22.24
N ASP A 367 -11.10 -3.42 -21.47
CA ASP A 367 -11.14 -4.82 -21.03
C ASP A 367 -11.81 -4.93 -19.65
N PHE A 368 -12.88 -5.73 -19.58
CA PHE A 368 -13.60 -6.03 -18.35
C PHE A 368 -12.71 -6.78 -17.35
N THR A 369 -11.83 -7.66 -17.84
CA THR A 369 -10.91 -8.43 -16.99
C THR A 369 -9.94 -7.51 -16.26
N LEU A 370 -9.44 -6.48 -16.94
CA LEU A 370 -8.62 -5.44 -16.32
C LEU A 370 -9.42 -4.65 -15.28
N GLY A 371 -10.67 -4.27 -15.56
CA GLY A 371 -11.54 -3.59 -14.59
C GLY A 371 -11.74 -4.40 -13.31
N MET A 372 -11.97 -5.71 -13.46
CA MET A 372 -12.12 -6.64 -12.34
C MET A 372 -10.80 -6.85 -11.58
N LEU A 373 -9.65 -6.91 -12.27
CA LEU A 373 -8.34 -6.98 -11.64
C LEU A 373 -8.08 -5.73 -10.80
N LEU A 374 -8.24 -4.53 -11.37
CA LEU A 374 -7.98 -3.28 -10.66
C LEU A 374 -8.94 -3.09 -9.48
N SER A 375 -10.20 -3.50 -9.62
CA SER A 375 -11.17 -3.52 -8.51
C SER A 375 -10.76 -4.49 -7.41
N THR A 376 -10.27 -5.68 -7.77
CA THR A 376 -9.76 -6.67 -6.80
C THR A 376 -8.53 -6.14 -6.06
N VAL A 377 -7.59 -5.50 -6.77
CA VAL A 377 -6.41 -4.86 -6.17
C VAL A 377 -6.82 -3.73 -5.22
N LEU A 378 -7.80 -2.91 -5.60
CA LEU A 378 -8.31 -1.84 -4.74
C LEU A 378 -8.98 -2.39 -3.47
N ILE A 379 -9.92 -3.32 -3.62
CA ILE A 379 -10.67 -3.90 -2.49
C ILE A 379 -9.71 -4.63 -1.54
N SER A 380 -8.82 -5.47 -2.08
CA SER A 380 -7.84 -6.18 -1.26
C SER A 380 -6.85 -5.24 -0.56
N GLY A 381 -6.44 -4.15 -1.22
CA GLY A 381 -5.67 -3.08 -0.60
C GLY A 381 -6.43 -2.39 0.54
N LEU A 382 -7.70 -2.03 0.33
CA LEU A 382 -8.57 -1.41 1.35
C LEU A 382 -8.78 -2.34 2.55
N MET A 383 -8.91 -3.64 2.30
CA MET A 383 -9.02 -4.63 3.38
C MET A 383 -7.80 -4.59 4.32
N THR A 384 -6.60 -4.25 3.82
CA THR A 384 -5.40 -4.17 4.68
C THR A 384 -5.49 -3.09 5.76
N THR A 385 -6.20 -2.00 5.50
CA THR A 385 -6.38 -0.88 6.43
C THR A 385 -7.68 -1.01 7.22
N VAL A 386 -8.77 -1.45 6.59
CA VAL A 386 -10.06 -1.70 7.26
C VAL A 386 -9.92 -2.81 8.32
N ALA A 387 -9.10 -3.83 8.07
CA ALA A 387 -8.82 -4.89 9.04
C ALA A 387 -8.17 -4.38 10.33
N VAL A 388 -7.51 -3.21 10.31
CA VAL A 388 -6.95 -2.58 11.52
C VAL A 388 -8.07 -2.15 12.48
N GLY A 389 -9.30 -1.95 12.01
CA GLY A 389 -10.47 -1.73 12.87
C GLY A 389 -10.79 -2.90 13.80
N PHE A 390 -10.26 -4.10 13.50
CA PHE A 390 -10.32 -5.29 14.35
C PHE A 390 -9.10 -5.41 15.29
N SER A 391 -8.34 -4.33 15.46
CA SER A 391 -7.23 -4.21 16.41
C SER A 391 -7.49 -3.05 17.37
N PRO A 392 -7.17 -3.18 18.68
CA PRO A 392 -7.19 -2.05 19.62
C PRO A 392 -6.23 -0.92 19.23
N THR A 393 -5.28 -1.20 18.33
CA THR A 393 -4.26 -0.24 17.86
C THR A 393 -4.69 0.60 16.66
N LEU A 394 -5.99 0.63 16.32
CA LEU A 394 -6.54 1.34 15.14
C LEU A 394 -5.95 2.76 14.99
N TYR A 395 -5.94 3.51 16.08
CA TYR A 395 -5.50 4.90 16.07
C TYR A 395 -4.01 5.07 16.43
N ALA A 396 -3.43 4.15 17.20
CA ALA A 396 -2.01 4.18 17.58
C ALA A 396 -1.07 3.79 16.42
N SER A 397 -1.58 3.03 15.44
CA SER A 397 -0.74 2.52 14.35
C SER A 397 -0.38 3.58 13.31
N GLY A 398 -0.95 4.78 13.39
CA GLY A 398 -0.67 5.90 12.49
C GLY A 398 -0.83 5.55 11.00
N GLN A 399 -0.19 6.34 10.14
CA GLN A 399 -0.35 6.24 8.70
C GLN A 399 0.43 5.08 8.04
N ARG A 400 1.39 4.45 8.73
CA ARG A 400 2.20 3.33 8.17
C ARG A 400 1.36 2.16 7.65
N VAL A 401 0.20 1.93 8.25
CA VAL A 401 -0.69 0.82 7.85
C VAL A 401 -1.25 0.98 6.43
N PHE A 402 -1.22 2.19 5.86
CA PHE A 402 -1.72 2.48 4.53
C PHE A 402 -0.72 2.15 3.41
N LEU A 403 0.51 1.73 3.73
CA LEU A 403 1.55 1.47 2.73
C LEU A 403 1.05 0.52 1.62
N PHE A 404 0.45 -0.62 1.97
CA PHE A 404 -0.01 -1.60 0.98
C PHE A 404 -1.11 -1.03 0.08
N LEU A 405 -2.07 -0.31 0.66
CA LEU A 405 -3.13 0.37 -0.09
C LEU A 405 -2.58 1.46 -1.02
N ASN A 406 -1.65 2.29 -0.53
CA ASN A 406 -1.03 3.35 -1.33
C ASN A 406 -0.33 2.77 -2.56
N PHE A 407 0.42 1.68 -2.41
CA PHE A 407 1.09 1.03 -3.54
C PHE A 407 0.14 0.31 -4.49
N SER A 408 -0.99 -0.23 -3.98
CA SER A 408 -2.10 -0.70 -4.82
C SER A 408 -2.70 0.44 -5.64
N ILE A 409 -2.90 1.62 -5.05
CA ILE A 409 -3.38 2.82 -5.74
C ILE A 409 -2.37 3.28 -6.82
N ILE A 410 -1.06 3.28 -6.52
CA ILE A 410 0.00 3.60 -7.50
C ILE A 410 -0.13 2.67 -8.72
N TYR A 411 -0.22 1.36 -8.49
CA TYR A 411 -0.39 0.38 -9.57
C TYR A 411 -1.65 0.65 -10.39
N ILE A 412 -2.78 0.97 -9.75
CA ILE A 412 -4.03 1.30 -10.45
C ILE A 412 -3.87 2.57 -11.29
N ILE A 413 -3.31 3.65 -10.74
CA ILE A 413 -3.07 4.90 -11.48
C ILE A 413 -2.29 4.66 -12.77
N ILE A 414 -1.24 3.83 -12.72
CA ILE A 414 -0.40 3.56 -13.90
C ILE A 414 -1.20 2.82 -14.99
N ASN A 415 -2.04 1.85 -14.61
CA ASN A 415 -2.90 1.13 -15.55
C ASN A 415 -3.99 2.04 -16.15
N LEU A 416 -4.60 2.90 -15.33
CA LEU A 416 -5.54 3.92 -15.82
C LEU A 416 -4.88 4.87 -16.83
N TYR A 417 -3.65 5.30 -16.53
CA TYR A 417 -2.88 6.14 -17.45
C TYR A 417 -2.58 5.42 -18.78
N ASP A 418 -2.18 4.15 -18.77
CA ASP A 418 -1.93 3.37 -19.99
C ASP A 418 -3.19 3.26 -20.86
N GLU A 419 -4.36 3.14 -20.25
CA GLU A 419 -5.65 3.05 -20.93
C GLU A 419 -6.07 4.36 -21.62
N CYS A 420 -5.80 5.51 -20.99
CA CYS A 420 -6.18 6.83 -21.49
C CYS A 420 -5.06 7.63 -22.18
N GLN A 421 -3.83 7.09 -22.28
CA GLN A 421 -2.67 7.81 -22.81
C GLN A 421 -2.90 8.41 -24.21
N THR A 422 -3.61 7.69 -25.09
CA THR A 422 -3.87 8.14 -26.47
C THR A 422 -4.79 9.36 -26.49
N TYR A 423 -5.77 9.39 -25.59
CA TYR A 423 -6.65 10.54 -25.38
C TYR A 423 -5.87 11.72 -24.80
N ILE A 424 -5.04 11.51 -23.79
CA ILE A 424 -4.16 12.57 -23.25
C ILE A 424 -3.26 13.12 -24.36
N ALA A 425 -2.72 12.25 -25.21
CA ALA A 425 -1.83 12.62 -26.30
C ALA A 425 -2.50 13.40 -27.44
N SER A 426 -3.80 13.18 -27.70
CA SER A 426 -4.54 13.91 -28.73
C SER A 426 -4.76 15.38 -28.37
N PHE A 427 -4.82 15.71 -27.08
CA PHE A 427 -4.94 17.09 -26.59
C PHE A 427 -3.56 17.64 -26.18
N LYS A 428 -2.88 18.34 -27.10
CA LYS A 428 -1.57 18.99 -26.85
C LYS A 428 -1.46 19.72 -25.50
N PRO A 429 -2.41 20.58 -25.08
CA PRO A 429 -2.31 21.26 -23.78
C PRO A 429 -2.39 20.28 -22.60
N LEU A 430 -3.30 19.30 -22.65
CA LEU A 430 -3.45 18.28 -21.61
C LEU A 430 -2.20 17.40 -21.49
N LYS A 431 -1.61 16.99 -22.61
CA LYS A 431 -0.34 16.25 -22.63
C LYS A 431 0.79 17.03 -21.96
N ARG A 432 0.93 18.32 -22.29
CA ARG A 432 1.95 19.20 -21.68
C ARG A 432 1.69 19.34 -20.19
N LEU A 433 0.45 19.62 -19.80
CA LEU A 433 0.05 19.75 -18.40
C LEU A 433 0.38 18.48 -17.61
N ALA A 434 -0.03 17.30 -18.10
CA ALA A 434 0.23 16.03 -17.43
C ALA A 434 1.74 15.73 -17.30
N LYS A 435 2.54 16.03 -18.32
CA LYS A 435 3.99 15.83 -18.26
C LYS A 435 4.64 16.75 -17.22
N TRP A 436 4.30 18.03 -17.25
CA TRP A 436 4.86 19.02 -16.32
C TRP A 436 4.35 18.82 -14.90
N SER A 437 3.09 18.43 -14.70
CA SER A 437 2.53 18.15 -13.37
C SER A 437 3.25 16.97 -12.73
N VAL A 438 3.42 15.85 -13.44
CA VAL A 438 4.17 14.69 -12.92
C VAL A 438 5.59 15.11 -12.55
N LEU A 439 6.28 15.87 -13.40
CA LEU A 439 7.66 16.30 -13.11
C LEU A 439 7.72 17.23 -11.88
N ILE A 440 6.92 18.30 -11.85
CA ILE A 440 6.92 19.31 -10.78
C ILE A 440 6.52 18.68 -9.46
N LEU A 441 5.44 17.89 -9.45
CA LEU A 441 4.98 17.21 -8.24
C LEU A 441 6.01 16.17 -7.76
N SER A 442 6.66 15.43 -8.66
CA SER A 442 7.69 14.46 -8.26
C SER A 442 8.86 15.16 -7.58
N VAL A 443 9.32 16.28 -8.13
CA VAL A 443 10.37 17.10 -7.51
C VAL A 443 9.91 17.64 -6.16
N PHE A 444 8.69 18.19 -6.09
CA PHE A 444 8.12 18.74 -4.87
C PHE A 444 8.04 17.68 -3.75
N PHE A 445 7.45 16.52 -4.02
CA PHE A 445 7.32 15.45 -3.02
C PHE A 445 8.67 14.85 -2.64
N THR A 446 9.61 14.74 -3.58
CA THR A 446 10.99 14.32 -3.25
C THR A 446 11.64 15.30 -2.28
N VAL A 447 11.57 16.61 -2.55
CA VAL A 447 12.09 17.64 -1.65
C VAL A 447 11.36 17.62 -0.30
N SER A 448 10.04 17.47 -0.31
CA SER A 448 9.23 17.34 0.90
C SER A 448 9.66 16.14 1.73
N ASN A 449 9.97 15.00 1.12
CA ASN A 449 10.46 13.81 1.81
C ASN A 449 11.82 14.08 2.46
N PHE A 450 12.76 14.74 1.77
CA PHE A 450 14.04 15.14 2.37
C PHE A 450 13.87 16.06 3.57
N VAL A 451 13.01 17.08 3.45
CA VAL A 451 12.69 18.00 4.56
C VAL A 451 12.10 17.20 5.72
N ALA A 452 11.15 16.31 5.44
CA ALA A 452 10.47 15.54 6.46
C ALA A 452 11.41 14.55 7.19
N ILE A 453 12.38 13.94 6.49
CA ILE A 453 13.46 13.15 7.12
C ILE A 453 14.28 14.03 8.07
N GLY A 454 14.71 15.22 7.63
CA GLY A 454 15.48 16.14 8.47
C GLY A 454 14.72 16.61 9.72
N LEU A 455 13.42 16.81 9.59
CA LEU A 455 12.53 17.20 10.70
C LEU A 455 12.19 16.03 11.64
N SER A 456 12.48 14.78 11.28
CA SER A 456 12.17 13.60 12.12
C SER A 456 13.04 13.52 13.39
N TYR A 457 14.02 14.41 13.54
CA TYR A 457 14.98 14.44 14.66
C TYR A 457 14.87 15.70 15.54
N LEU A 458 13.96 16.61 15.19
CA LEU A 458 13.60 17.78 15.99
C LEU A 458 12.39 17.45 16.85
#